data_AF-A0A2N2CLN0-F1
#
_entry.id   AF-A0A2N2CLN0-F1
#
_cell.length_a   1.000
_cell.length_b   1.000
_cell.length_c   1.000
_cell.angle_alpha   90.00
_cell.angle_beta   90.00
_cell.angle_gamma   90.00
#
_symmetry.space_group_name_H-M   'P 1'
#
loop_
_entity.id
_entity.type
_entity.pdbx_description
1 polymer ?
#
loop_
_entity_poly.entity_id
_entity_poly.type
_entity_poly.pdbx_seq_one_letter_code
_entity_poly.pdbx_strand_id
1 'polypeptide(L)'
;MIDTHIHMVPGVDDGAKDLETAIQMMKLAMNEGVNEMILTPHFNLPTYHNQKVDEQYQVLNDYITAENIDFKIHLGNEIYLSEETMVGISQGKAHTMGNSRFLLIELPYYHYYPFHESMLFELQEKGFKVVLAHVERYEVFSKKPDKLAVLNERGIYAQITSHYIMDSKTRKKALKWIETGLIHIVASDGHDMIKRRPLMKMAYEIIVKAFGEECGQMLFVENPGMVIQDCELMVPLLNKKNEIFALVGISHDVTRHHKYEQELASAKEKAEESDRVKSSFLANMSHEIRTPMNSIIGFSDLLADSDLTIDQRIEIIDMIQSNGHTLI
;
A
#
# COMPACT_ATOMS: atom_id res chain seq x y z
N MET A 1 -23.01 -15.47 -1.37
CA MET A 1 -22.29 -14.18 -1.45
C MET A 1 -20.92 -14.36 -0.82
N ILE A 2 -19.97 -13.51 -1.20
CA ILE A 2 -18.62 -13.47 -0.65
C ILE A 2 -18.43 -12.10 -0.01
N ASP A 3 -18.02 -12.05 1.26
CA ASP A 3 -17.77 -10.79 1.96
C ASP A 3 -16.27 -10.53 2.08
N THR A 4 -15.77 -9.47 1.45
CA THR A 4 -14.32 -9.22 1.32
C THR A 4 -13.76 -8.26 2.35
N HIS A 5 -14.60 -7.75 3.27
CA HIS A 5 -14.18 -6.78 4.27
C HIS A 5 -14.97 -7.00 5.56
N ILE A 6 -14.33 -7.58 6.57
CA ILE A 6 -14.92 -7.87 7.88
C ILE A 6 -13.85 -8.04 8.96
N HIS A 7 -14.13 -7.55 10.17
CA HIS A 7 -13.26 -7.60 11.35
C HIS A 7 -13.72 -8.71 12.29
N MET A 8 -13.50 -9.95 11.86
CA MET A 8 -13.97 -11.15 12.58
C MET A 8 -12.82 -12.02 13.12
N VAL A 9 -11.55 -11.66 12.86
CA VAL A 9 -10.42 -12.33 13.51
C VAL A 9 -10.48 -12.04 15.02
N PRO A 10 -10.54 -13.07 15.88
CA PRO A 10 -10.86 -12.86 17.29
C PRO A 10 -9.72 -12.19 18.05
N GLY A 11 -10.00 -11.07 18.71
CA GLY A 11 -9.13 -10.43 19.70
C GLY A 11 -7.90 -9.71 19.13
N VAL A 12 -7.90 -9.33 17.85
CA VAL A 12 -6.74 -8.70 17.19
C VAL A 12 -6.92 -7.20 16.92
N ASP A 13 -8.16 -6.74 16.75
CA ASP A 13 -8.49 -5.33 16.52
C ASP A 13 -9.80 -4.94 17.25
N ASP A 14 -10.50 -3.92 16.77
CA ASP A 14 -11.77 -3.44 17.33
C ASP A 14 -13.01 -4.21 16.84
N GLY A 15 -12.81 -5.30 16.09
CA GLY A 15 -13.83 -6.24 15.67
C GLY A 15 -14.24 -7.26 16.75
N ALA A 16 -14.32 -8.53 16.34
CA ALA A 16 -14.67 -9.63 17.23
C ALA A 16 -13.70 -9.71 18.43
N LYS A 17 -14.22 -9.57 19.65
CA LYS A 17 -13.38 -9.56 20.87
C LYS A 17 -12.80 -10.91 21.23
N ASP A 18 -13.50 -11.98 20.85
CA ASP A 18 -13.18 -13.36 21.17
C ASP A 18 -13.77 -14.31 20.12
N LEU A 19 -13.41 -15.59 20.22
CA LEU A 19 -13.87 -16.64 19.31
C LEU A 19 -15.40 -16.78 19.33
N GLU A 20 -16.05 -16.63 20.48
CA GLU A 20 -17.50 -16.74 20.59
C GLU A 20 -18.21 -15.66 19.74
N THR A 21 -17.74 -14.41 19.86
CA THR A 21 -18.24 -13.29 19.05
C THR A 21 -17.99 -13.52 17.57
N ALA A 22 -16.81 -14.01 17.19
CA ALA A 22 -16.48 -14.35 15.81
C ALA A 22 -17.43 -15.42 15.23
N ILE A 23 -17.71 -16.47 16.00
CA ILE A 23 -18.67 -17.52 15.61
C ILE A 23 -20.09 -16.96 15.45
N GLN A 24 -20.53 -16.06 16.33
CA GLN A 24 -21.83 -15.42 16.22
C GLN A 24 -21.93 -14.55 14.95
N MET A 25 -20.88 -13.79 14.65
CA MET A 25 -20.78 -12.98 13.42
C MET A 25 -20.83 -13.87 12.17
N MET A 26 -20.05 -14.95 12.15
CA MET A 26 -20.05 -15.93 11.05
C MET A 26 -21.45 -16.52 10.84
N LYS A 27 -22.12 -16.99 11.90
CA LYS A 27 -23.48 -17.54 11.82
C LYS A 27 -24.49 -16.53 11.29
N LEU A 28 -24.39 -15.27 11.70
CA LEU A 28 -25.23 -14.20 11.15
C LEU A 28 -24.98 -14.00 9.66
N ALA A 29 -23.71 -13.94 9.24
CA ALA A 29 -23.38 -13.77 7.84
C ALA A 29 -23.82 -14.97 6.97
N MET A 30 -23.72 -16.20 7.49
CA MET A 30 -24.29 -17.39 6.86
C MET A 30 -25.80 -17.26 6.64
N ASN A 31 -26.53 -16.76 7.64
CA ASN A 31 -27.96 -16.51 7.53
C ASN A 31 -28.30 -15.38 6.54
N GLU A 32 -27.38 -14.44 6.33
CA GLU A 32 -27.47 -13.41 5.30
C GLU A 32 -27.12 -13.97 3.89
N GLY A 33 -26.70 -15.23 3.77
CA GLY A 33 -26.35 -15.87 2.50
C GLY A 33 -24.89 -15.70 2.09
N VAL A 34 -24.00 -15.35 3.02
CA VAL A 34 -22.54 -15.38 2.83
C VAL A 34 -22.03 -16.79 3.12
N ASN A 35 -21.15 -17.31 2.28
CA ASN A 35 -20.53 -18.64 2.49
C ASN A 35 -19.00 -18.63 2.34
N GLU A 36 -18.43 -17.49 1.97
CA GLU A 36 -16.99 -17.29 1.82
C GLU A 36 -16.64 -15.86 2.24
N MET A 37 -15.50 -15.68 2.92
CA MET A 37 -15.08 -14.38 3.44
C MET A 37 -13.59 -14.13 3.31
N ILE A 38 -13.21 -12.86 3.17
CA ILE A 38 -11.86 -12.38 3.44
C ILE A 38 -11.92 -11.58 4.74
N LEU A 39 -11.27 -12.11 5.77
CA LEU A 39 -11.08 -11.46 7.07
C LEU A 39 -10.01 -10.39 6.93
N THR A 40 -10.34 -9.14 7.28
CA THR A 40 -9.48 -7.98 7.02
C THR A 40 -9.24 -7.17 8.28
N PRO A 41 -8.62 -7.75 9.34
CA PRO A 41 -8.30 -6.97 10.52
C PRO A 41 -7.40 -5.78 10.19
N HIS A 42 -7.49 -4.74 11.02
CA HIS A 42 -6.71 -3.52 10.81
C HIS A 42 -5.20 -3.77 10.82
N PHE A 43 -4.50 -3.16 9.87
CA PHE A 43 -3.05 -3.00 9.86
C PHE A 43 -2.70 -1.51 9.88
N ASN A 44 -2.36 -1.01 11.07
CA ASN A 44 -2.01 0.39 11.29
C ASN A 44 -0.87 0.47 12.32
N LEU A 45 0.31 0.92 11.89
CA LEU A 45 1.47 1.03 12.77
C LEU A 45 1.45 2.40 13.48
N PRO A 46 1.58 2.46 14.82
CA PRO A 46 1.96 1.39 15.75
C PRO A 46 0.79 0.73 16.51
N THR A 47 -0.46 1.11 16.25
CA THR A 47 -1.61 0.70 17.08
C THR A 47 -1.98 -0.77 16.91
N TYR A 48 -2.12 -1.21 15.66
CA TYR A 48 -2.46 -2.57 15.28
C TYR A 48 -1.29 -3.16 14.49
N HIS A 49 -0.40 -3.81 15.24
CA HIS A 49 0.61 -4.69 14.68
C HIS A 49 -0.04 -6.07 14.48
N ASN A 50 0.19 -6.74 13.34
CA ASN A 50 -0.30 -8.09 13.02
C ASN A 50 0.17 -9.22 13.97
N GLN A 51 0.54 -8.90 15.21
CA GLN A 51 0.87 -9.88 16.22
C GLN A 51 -0.37 -10.73 16.50
N LYS A 52 -0.20 -12.05 16.45
CA LYS A 52 -1.24 -13.06 16.68
C LYS A 52 -2.35 -13.13 15.62
N VAL A 53 -2.32 -12.32 14.56
CA VAL A 53 -3.35 -12.38 13.50
C VAL A 53 -3.41 -13.78 12.89
N ASP A 54 -2.27 -14.35 12.49
CA ASP A 54 -2.20 -15.71 11.95
C ASP A 54 -2.69 -16.76 12.97
N GLU A 55 -2.28 -16.65 14.24
CA GLU A 55 -2.67 -17.57 15.31
C GLU A 55 -4.18 -17.54 15.55
N GLN A 56 -4.77 -16.35 15.67
CA GLN A 56 -6.20 -16.17 15.92
C GLN A 56 -7.06 -16.52 14.69
N TYR A 57 -6.56 -16.24 13.49
CA TYR A 57 -7.15 -16.73 12.25
C TYR A 57 -7.20 -18.26 12.24
N GLN A 58 -6.10 -18.92 12.60
CA GLN A 58 -6.04 -20.38 12.63
C GLN A 58 -7.02 -20.97 13.67
N VAL A 59 -7.17 -20.35 14.84
CA VAL A 59 -8.15 -20.77 15.85
C VAL A 59 -9.58 -20.79 15.28
N LEU A 60 -9.97 -19.75 14.53
CA LEU A 60 -11.28 -19.70 13.89
C LEU A 60 -11.40 -20.74 12.75
N ASN A 61 -10.34 -20.91 11.95
CA ASN A 61 -10.31 -21.88 10.87
C ASN A 61 -10.39 -23.34 11.37
N ASP A 62 -9.72 -23.64 12.47
CA ASP A 62 -9.76 -24.95 13.14
C ASP A 62 -11.16 -25.25 13.65
N TYR A 63 -11.86 -24.25 14.21
CA TYR A 63 -13.27 -24.38 14.62
C TYR A 63 -14.17 -24.73 13.43
N ILE A 64 -14.07 -23.98 12.32
CA ILE A 64 -14.84 -24.23 11.09
C ILE A 64 -14.62 -25.66 10.58
N THR A 65 -13.36 -26.09 10.57
CA THR A 65 -12.96 -27.44 10.11
C THR A 65 -13.47 -28.53 11.04
N ALA A 66 -13.29 -28.38 12.36
CA ALA A 66 -13.69 -29.37 13.35
C ALA A 66 -15.22 -29.59 13.38
N GLU A 67 -15.98 -28.51 13.20
CA GLU A 67 -17.45 -28.54 13.15
C GLU A 67 -17.99 -28.91 11.76
N ASN A 68 -17.13 -29.17 10.77
CA ASN A 68 -17.49 -29.44 9.36
C ASN A 68 -18.46 -28.40 8.78
N ILE A 69 -18.19 -27.12 9.04
CA ILE A 69 -19.01 -26.02 8.54
C ILE A 69 -18.59 -25.74 7.09
N ASP A 70 -19.54 -25.80 6.15
CA ASP A 70 -19.33 -25.41 4.74
C ASP A 70 -19.26 -23.88 4.63
N PHE A 71 -18.15 -23.32 5.11
CA PHE A 71 -17.87 -21.90 5.11
C PHE A 71 -16.38 -21.68 4.92
N LYS A 72 -16.01 -20.87 3.92
CA LYS A 72 -14.60 -20.62 3.59
C LYS A 72 -14.17 -19.28 4.16
N ILE A 73 -13.00 -19.26 4.77
CA ILE A 73 -12.37 -18.01 5.20
C ILE A 73 -11.00 -17.88 4.55
N HIS A 74 -10.64 -16.64 4.30
CA HIS A 74 -9.35 -16.20 3.79
C HIS A 74 -8.86 -15.08 4.69
N LEU A 75 -7.55 -14.87 4.73
CA LEU A 75 -6.94 -13.76 5.47
C LEU A 75 -6.55 -12.63 4.52
N GLY A 76 -6.64 -11.40 5.03
CA GLY A 76 -6.11 -10.18 4.43
C GLY A 76 -5.95 -9.12 5.53
N ASN A 77 -5.66 -7.88 5.17
CA ASN A 77 -5.70 -6.75 6.09
C ASN A 77 -6.48 -5.59 5.48
N GLU A 78 -7.17 -4.83 6.33
CA GLU A 78 -7.50 -3.44 6.01
C GLU A 78 -6.30 -2.57 6.41
N ILE A 79 -5.59 -2.04 5.42
CA ILE A 79 -4.33 -1.34 5.62
C ILE A 79 -4.57 0.17 5.60
N TYR A 80 -4.32 0.82 6.73
CA TYR A 80 -4.34 2.28 6.79
C TYR A 80 -3.16 2.85 5.99
N LEU A 81 -3.40 3.74 5.03
CA LEU A 81 -2.36 4.27 4.16
C LEU A 81 -1.48 5.28 4.91
N SER A 82 -0.23 4.89 5.20
CA SER A 82 0.81 5.74 5.78
C SER A 82 2.20 5.32 5.29
N GLU A 83 3.22 6.14 5.51
CA GLU A 83 4.60 5.79 5.15
C GLU A 83 5.07 4.52 5.88
N GLU A 84 4.69 4.37 7.15
CA GLU A 84 5.03 3.21 7.97
C GLU A 84 4.39 1.92 7.42
N THR A 85 3.12 1.97 7.02
CA THR A 85 2.44 0.79 6.46
C THR A 85 2.96 0.44 5.07
N MET A 86 3.38 1.42 4.25
CA MET A 86 4.08 1.16 2.98
C MET A 86 5.39 0.38 3.17
N VAL A 87 6.16 0.72 4.21
CA VAL A 87 7.34 -0.05 4.62
C VAL A 87 6.94 -1.44 5.09
N GLY A 88 5.87 -1.55 5.89
CA GLY A 88 5.32 -2.82 6.36
C GLY A 88 4.90 -3.78 5.22
N ILE A 89 4.23 -3.25 4.19
CA ILE A 89 3.87 -4.00 2.97
C ILE A 89 5.13 -4.50 2.27
N SER A 90 6.11 -3.62 2.06
CA SER A 90 7.36 -3.96 1.36
C SER A 90 8.19 -5.01 2.11
N GLN A 91 8.02 -5.12 3.43
CA GLN A 91 8.64 -6.14 4.29
C GLN A 91 7.82 -7.43 4.40
N GLY A 92 6.67 -7.54 3.73
CA GLY A 92 5.78 -8.71 3.80
C GLY A 92 5.08 -8.88 5.14
N LYS A 93 4.90 -7.79 5.93
CA LYS A 93 4.23 -7.84 7.24
C LYS A 93 2.71 -7.72 7.15
N ALA A 94 2.19 -7.16 6.06
CA ALA A 94 0.76 -7.03 5.80
C ALA A 94 0.29 -8.19 4.91
N HIS A 95 -0.89 -8.72 5.20
CA HIS A 95 -1.54 -9.74 4.38
C HIS A 95 -2.30 -9.09 3.22
N THR A 96 -2.06 -9.58 2.01
CA THR A 96 -2.92 -9.32 0.86
C THR A 96 -4.25 -10.06 1.00
N MET A 97 -5.27 -9.64 0.25
CA MET A 97 -6.60 -10.21 0.30
C MET A 97 -6.61 -11.64 -0.28
N GLY A 98 -6.72 -12.65 0.57
CA GLY A 98 -6.85 -14.05 0.17
C GLY A 98 -5.65 -14.59 -0.61
N ASN A 99 -4.43 -14.18 -0.24
CA ASN A 99 -3.17 -14.53 -0.92
C ASN A 99 -3.09 -14.10 -2.39
N SER A 100 -3.96 -13.20 -2.84
CA SER A 100 -3.88 -12.56 -4.15
C SER A 100 -2.92 -11.36 -4.14
N ARG A 101 -2.82 -10.61 -5.25
CA ARG A 101 -2.11 -9.32 -5.28
C ARG A 101 -2.96 -8.16 -4.79
N PHE A 102 -4.20 -8.39 -4.38
CA PHE A 102 -5.08 -7.33 -3.92
C PHE A 102 -4.72 -6.85 -2.50
N LEU A 103 -4.72 -5.53 -2.31
CA LEU A 103 -4.61 -4.86 -1.02
C LEU A 103 -5.89 -4.07 -0.77
N LEU A 104 -6.48 -4.22 0.42
CA LEU A 104 -7.55 -3.36 0.89
C LEU A 104 -6.94 -2.18 1.63
N ILE A 105 -7.07 -0.98 1.06
CA ILE A 105 -6.45 0.25 1.57
C ILE A 105 -7.51 1.19 2.14
N GLU A 106 -7.33 1.59 3.39
CA GLU A 106 -8.07 2.66 4.03
C GLU A 106 -7.31 4.00 3.91
N LEU A 107 -8.01 5.05 3.49
CA LEU A 107 -7.44 6.40 3.36
C LEU A 107 -7.72 7.25 4.62
N PRO A 108 -6.92 8.30 4.88
CA PRO A 108 -7.29 9.28 5.90
C PRO A 108 -8.58 10.03 5.52
N TYR A 109 -9.59 9.96 6.39
CA TYR A 109 -10.95 10.47 6.11
C TYR A 109 -11.04 11.93 5.67
N TYR A 110 -10.28 12.83 6.31
CA TYR A 110 -10.35 14.27 6.08
C TYR A 110 -9.10 14.85 5.40
N HIS A 111 -8.01 14.10 5.37
CA HIS A 111 -6.68 14.56 4.98
C HIS A 111 -6.21 13.92 3.68
N TYR A 112 -7.11 13.76 2.72
CA TYR A 112 -6.73 13.26 1.40
C TYR A 112 -6.01 14.34 0.57
N TYR A 113 -4.70 14.16 0.42
CA TYR A 113 -3.80 14.99 -0.38
C TYR A 113 -3.26 14.24 -1.61
N PRO A 114 -2.79 14.94 -2.66
CA PRO A 114 -2.25 14.33 -3.87
C PRO A 114 -1.13 13.30 -3.64
N PHE A 115 -0.35 13.41 -2.56
CA PHE A 115 0.70 12.42 -2.27
C PHE A 115 0.14 11.02 -1.94
N HIS A 116 -1.10 10.91 -1.43
CA HIS A 116 -1.73 9.61 -1.24
C HIS A 116 -1.97 8.92 -2.58
N GLU A 117 -2.30 9.68 -3.63
CA GLU A 117 -2.41 9.13 -4.99
C GLU A 117 -1.06 8.55 -5.42
N SER A 118 0.04 9.27 -5.19
CA SER A 118 1.38 8.76 -5.47
C SER A 118 1.69 7.45 -4.73
N MET A 119 1.32 7.34 -3.45
CA MET A 119 1.51 6.09 -2.68
C MET A 119 0.69 4.93 -3.23
N LEU A 120 -0.57 5.18 -3.66
CA LEU A 120 -1.41 4.16 -4.29
C LEU A 120 -0.80 3.67 -5.61
N PHE A 121 -0.24 4.58 -6.42
CA PHE A 121 0.43 4.22 -7.67
C PHE A 121 1.75 3.47 -7.42
N GLU A 122 2.51 3.83 -6.38
CA GLU A 122 3.71 3.08 -5.96
C GLU A 122 3.36 1.62 -5.60
N LEU A 123 2.22 1.37 -4.96
CA LEU A 123 1.75 0.00 -4.70
C LEU A 123 1.45 -0.76 -6.00
N GLN A 124 0.80 -0.11 -6.97
CA GLN A 124 0.57 -0.71 -8.29
C GLN A 124 1.88 -0.99 -9.04
N GLU A 125 2.87 -0.11 -8.91
CA GLU A 125 4.23 -0.29 -9.42
C GLU A 125 5.00 -1.39 -8.69
N LYS A 126 4.57 -1.83 -7.51
CA LYS A 126 5.09 -3.06 -6.88
C LYS A 126 4.34 -4.32 -7.32
N GLY A 127 3.38 -4.17 -8.24
CA GLY A 127 2.57 -5.25 -8.80
C GLY A 127 1.30 -5.56 -7.99
N PHE A 128 0.99 -4.77 -6.97
CA PHE A 128 -0.25 -4.93 -6.19
C PHE A 128 -1.46 -4.34 -6.92
N LYS A 129 -2.64 -4.88 -6.63
CA LYS A 129 -3.93 -4.33 -7.05
C LYS A 129 -4.57 -3.66 -5.84
N VAL A 130 -5.07 -2.45 -5.98
CA VAL A 130 -5.54 -1.68 -4.81
C VAL A 130 -7.06 -1.58 -4.82
N VAL A 131 -7.69 -1.93 -3.71
CA VAL A 131 -9.11 -1.69 -3.44
C VAL A 131 -9.20 -0.67 -2.32
N LEU A 132 -9.81 0.48 -2.58
CA LEU A 132 -10.11 1.47 -1.54
C LEU A 132 -11.30 0.99 -0.70
N ALA A 133 -11.08 0.84 0.61
CA ALA A 133 -12.10 0.51 1.58
C ALA A 133 -13.13 1.64 1.71
N HIS A 134 -14.41 1.28 1.88
CA HIS A 134 -15.53 2.15 2.24
C HIS A 134 -15.46 3.59 1.68
N VAL A 135 -15.34 3.70 0.35
CA VAL A 135 -15.08 4.96 -0.36
C VAL A 135 -16.10 6.08 -0.07
N GLU A 136 -17.29 5.73 0.42
CA GLU A 136 -18.31 6.66 0.85
C GLU A 136 -17.93 7.50 2.08
N ARG A 137 -16.96 7.03 2.89
CA ARG A 137 -16.53 7.70 4.12
C ARG A 137 -15.63 8.88 3.86
N TYR A 138 -14.94 8.91 2.71
CA TYR A 138 -14.01 9.97 2.37
C TYR A 138 -14.74 11.22 1.85
N GLU A 139 -14.54 12.34 2.55
CA GLU A 139 -15.23 13.60 2.23
C GLU A 139 -14.91 14.07 0.79
N VAL A 140 -13.69 13.80 0.32
CA VAL A 140 -13.22 14.13 -1.03
C VAL A 140 -14.09 13.52 -2.12
N PHE A 141 -14.39 12.21 -2.05
CA PHE A 141 -15.21 11.53 -3.04
C PHE A 141 -16.68 11.85 -2.85
N SER A 142 -17.11 12.03 -1.59
CA SER A 142 -18.45 12.46 -1.27
C SER A 142 -18.81 13.81 -1.94
N LYS A 143 -17.87 14.76 -1.96
CA LYS A 143 -18.04 16.08 -2.61
C LYS A 143 -17.72 16.07 -4.10
N LYS A 144 -16.75 15.27 -4.55
CA LYS A 144 -16.27 15.22 -5.94
C LYS A 144 -16.10 13.77 -6.41
N PRO A 145 -17.19 13.09 -6.80
CA PRO A 145 -17.14 11.70 -7.27
C PRO A 145 -16.21 11.50 -8.48
N ASP A 146 -16.03 12.52 -9.32
CA ASP A 146 -15.11 12.49 -10.47
C ASP A 146 -13.67 12.16 -10.07
N LYS A 147 -13.26 12.49 -8.84
CA LYS A 147 -11.93 12.10 -8.34
C LYS A 147 -11.80 10.59 -8.17
N LEU A 148 -12.86 9.91 -7.72
CA LEU A 148 -12.88 8.45 -7.65
C LEU A 148 -12.88 7.86 -9.07
N ALA A 149 -13.59 8.46 -10.01
CA ALA A 149 -13.56 8.04 -11.41
C ALA A 149 -12.14 8.06 -11.99
N VAL A 150 -11.36 9.12 -11.73
CA VAL A 150 -9.95 9.22 -12.17
C VAL A 150 -9.07 8.12 -11.55
N LEU A 151 -9.32 7.74 -10.30
CA LEU A 151 -8.60 6.62 -9.68
C LEU A 151 -8.99 5.28 -10.31
N ASN A 152 -10.29 5.08 -10.57
CA ASN A 152 -10.79 3.89 -11.26
C ASN A 152 -10.18 3.76 -12.65
N GLU A 153 -10.13 4.85 -13.44
CA GLU A 153 -9.49 4.89 -14.76
C GLU A 153 -8.01 4.49 -14.71
N ARG A 154 -7.35 4.66 -13.55
CA ARG A 154 -5.96 4.26 -13.29
C ARG A 154 -5.84 2.87 -12.63
N GLY A 155 -6.91 2.09 -12.59
CA GLY A 155 -6.91 0.72 -12.08
C GLY A 155 -6.95 0.60 -10.56
N ILE A 156 -7.38 1.65 -9.85
CA ILE A 156 -7.72 1.57 -8.43
C ILE A 156 -9.18 1.15 -8.29
N TYR A 157 -9.42 0.09 -7.54
CA TYR A 157 -10.75 -0.44 -7.30
C TYR A 157 -11.40 0.22 -6.07
N ALA A 158 -12.72 0.09 -5.95
CA ALA A 158 -13.49 0.76 -4.91
C ALA A 158 -14.51 -0.18 -4.27
N GLN A 159 -14.49 -0.21 -2.94
CA GLN A 159 -15.44 -0.95 -2.12
C GLN A 159 -16.36 0.02 -1.37
N ILE A 160 -17.66 -0.29 -1.35
CA ILE A 160 -18.68 0.45 -0.57
C ILE A 160 -19.30 -0.45 0.49
N THR A 161 -19.67 0.09 1.66
CA THR A 161 -20.30 -0.73 2.70
C THR A 161 -21.77 -1.04 2.41
N SER A 162 -22.20 -2.25 2.76
CA SER A 162 -23.59 -2.68 2.65
C SER A 162 -24.55 -1.77 3.45
N HIS A 163 -24.13 -1.34 4.64
CA HIS A 163 -24.90 -0.43 5.50
C HIS A 163 -25.21 0.89 4.81
N TYR A 164 -24.28 1.43 4.03
CA TYR A 164 -24.49 2.68 3.30
C TYR A 164 -25.54 2.55 2.20
N ILE A 165 -25.69 1.36 1.61
CA ILE A 165 -26.76 1.05 0.64
C ILE A 165 -28.10 0.84 1.36
N MET A 166 -28.08 0.20 2.53
CA MET A 166 -29.26 -0.10 3.32
C MET A 166 -29.90 1.16 3.93
N ASP A 167 -29.13 2.16 4.35
CA ASP A 167 -29.67 3.40 4.90
C ASP A 167 -30.39 4.22 3.83
N SER A 168 -31.69 4.46 4.07
CA SER A 168 -32.56 5.28 3.22
C SER A 168 -32.00 6.68 2.89
N LYS A 169 -31.21 7.29 3.78
CA LYS A 169 -30.65 8.65 3.56
C LYS A 169 -29.52 8.66 2.55
N THR A 170 -28.73 7.58 2.51
CA THR A 170 -27.51 7.47 1.68
C THR A 170 -27.72 6.60 0.45
N ARG A 171 -28.72 5.70 0.46
CA ARG A 171 -29.04 4.76 -0.61
C ARG A 171 -29.06 5.38 -1.99
N LYS A 172 -29.72 6.53 -2.17
CA LYS A 172 -29.80 7.18 -3.49
C LYS A 172 -28.42 7.51 -4.05
N LYS A 173 -27.50 7.94 -3.19
CA LYS A 173 -26.12 8.25 -3.56
C LYS A 173 -25.32 6.97 -3.84
N ALA A 174 -25.47 5.96 -2.99
CA ALA A 174 -24.85 4.65 -3.18
C ALA A 174 -25.23 4.03 -4.54
N LEU A 175 -26.53 4.00 -4.85
CA LEU A 175 -27.06 3.52 -6.12
C LEU A 175 -26.53 4.36 -7.28
N LYS A 176 -26.39 5.68 -7.13
CA LYS A 176 -25.82 6.52 -8.18
C LYS A 176 -24.37 6.16 -8.49
N TRP A 177 -23.57 5.89 -7.45
CA TRP A 177 -22.16 5.51 -7.63
C TRP A 177 -22.02 4.16 -8.32
N ILE A 178 -22.88 3.21 -7.97
CA ILE A 178 -22.96 1.91 -8.66
C ILE A 178 -23.41 2.08 -10.12
N GLU A 179 -24.46 2.86 -10.36
CA GLU A 179 -24.98 3.14 -11.70
C GLU A 179 -23.92 3.75 -12.63
N THR A 180 -23.05 4.60 -12.08
CA THR A 180 -21.96 5.25 -12.83
C THR A 180 -20.68 4.40 -12.92
N GLY A 181 -20.70 3.14 -12.45
CA GLY A 181 -19.54 2.24 -12.50
C GLY A 181 -18.40 2.66 -11.57
N LEU A 182 -18.67 3.39 -10.50
CA LEU A 182 -17.63 3.81 -9.55
C LEU A 182 -17.28 2.73 -8.52
N ILE A 183 -18.17 1.75 -8.32
CA ILE A 183 -18.05 0.73 -7.27
C ILE A 183 -17.82 -0.64 -7.91
N HIS A 184 -16.87 -1.37 -7.35
CA HIS A 184 -16.49 -2.70 -7.82
C HIS A 184 -16.94 -3.79 -6.85
N ILE A 185 -16.93 -3.51 -5.55
CA ILE A 185 -17.27 -4.49 -4.50
C ILE A 185 -18.22 -3.87 -3.48
N VAL A 186 -19.19 -4.66 -3.02
CA VAL A 186 -19.94 -4.38 -1.80
C VAL A 186 -19.49 -5.35 -0.72
N ALA A 187 -19.18 -4.85 0.46
CA ALA A 187 -18.75 -5.65 1.60
C ALA A 187 -19.39 -5.14 2.89
N SER A 188 -19.40 -5.95 3.95
CA SER A 188 -20.17 -5.61 5.16
C SER A 188 -19.47 -4.59 6.04
N ASP A 189 -18.14 -4.68 6.13
CA ASP A 189 -17.32 -3.94 7.08
C ASP A 189 -17.85 -4.13 8.53
N GLY A 190 -18.23 -5.38 8.82
CA GLY A 190 -18.78 -5.82 10.10
C GLY A 190 -17.72 -5.93 11.18
N HIS A 191 -18.06 -5.53 12.40
CA HIS A 191 -17.16 -5.56 13.58
C HIS A 191 -17.79 -6.26 14.79
N ASP A 192 -19.12 -6.21 14.93
CA ASP A 192 -19.79 -6.72 16.12
C ASP A 192 -21.25 -7.15 15.86
N MET A 193 -21.91 -7.68 16.88
CA MET A 193 -23.30 -8.16 16.78
C MET A 193 -24.36 -7.08 17.07
N ILE A 194 -23.96 -5.83 17.31
CA ILE A 194 -24.83 -4.77 17.84
C ILE A 194 -24.89 -3.56 16.89
N LYS A 195 -23.76 -2.87 16.70
CA LYS A 195 -23.64 -1.61 15.95
C LYS A 195 -23.26 -1.84 14.50
N ARG A 196 -22.24 -2.66 14.23
CA ARG A 196 -21.68 -2.89 12.89
C ARG A 196 -21.80 -4.37 12.56
N ARG A 197 -23.03 -4.79 12.30
CA ARG A 197 -23.39 -6.20 12.05
C ARG A 197 -23.02 -6.60 10.62
N PRO A 198 -22.52 -7.81 10.36
CA PRO A 198 -22.21 -8.26 9.00
C PRO A 198 -23.48 -8.57 8.18
N LEU A 199 -24.21 -7.52 7.77
CA LEU A 199 -25.46 -7.60 7.02
C LEU A 199 -25.17 -7.37 5.53
N MET A 200 -25.67 -8.25 4.67
CA MET A 200 -25.38 -8.21 3.22
C MET A 200 -26.64 -8.42 2.38
N LYS A 201 -27.59 -9.22 2.87
CA LYS A 201 -28.76 -9.67 2.11
C LYS A 201 -29.64 -8.51 1.65
N MET A 202 -29.94 -7.59 2.56
CA MET A 202 -30.78 -6.44 2.23
C MET A 202 -30.11 -5.52 1.20
N ALA A 203 -28.80 -5.30 1.29
CA ALA A 203 -28.05 -4.52 0.31
C ALA A 203 -28.07 -5.18 -1.08
N TYR A 204 -27.90 -6.51 -1.12
CA TYR A 204 -28.03 -7.31 -2.33
C TYR A 204 -29.42 -7.16 -2.97
N GLU A 205 -30.48 -7.37 -2.21
CA GLU A 205 -31.88 -7.25 -2.68
C GLU A 205 -32.20 -5.85 -3.23
N ILE A 206 -31.66 -4.79 -2.60
CA ILE A 206 -31.80 -3.41 -3.08
C ILE A 206 -31.13 -3.23 -4.45
N ILE A 207 -29.92 -3.77 -4.63
CA ILE A 207 -29.17 -3.67 -5.88
C ILE A 207 -29.85 -4.48 -6.99
N VAL A 208 -30.26 -5.72 -6.71
CA VAL A 208 -31.00 -6.56 -7.66
C VAL A 208 -32.29 -5.88 -8.11
N LYS A 209 -33.02 -5.26 -7.19
CA LYS A 209 -34.24 -4.51 -7.54
C LYS A 209 -33.96 -3.29 -8.41
N ALA A 210 -32.81 -2.63 -8.25
CA ALA A 210 -32.47 -1.41 -8.96
C ALA A 210 -31.84 -1.64 -10.34
N PHE A 211 -30.99 -2.69 -10.45
CA PHE A 211 -30.06 -2.91 -11.57
C PHE A 211 -30.07 -4.35 -12.11
N GLY A 212 -30.92 -5.22 -11.57
CA GLY A 212 -31.03 -6.62 -11.99
C GLY A 212 -30.08 -7.58 -11.25
N GLU A 213 -30.38 -8.87 -11.37
CA GLU A 213 -29.65 -9.96 -10.70
C GLU A 213 -28.17 -9.99 -11.09
N GLU A 214 -27.86 -9.78 -12.37
CA GLU A 214 -26.48 -9.79 -12.88
C GLU A 214 -25.58 -8.76 -12.18
N CYS A 215 -26.10 -7.55 -11.91
CA CYS A 215 -25.37 -6.52 -11.18
C CYS A 215 -25.15 -6.91 -9.71
N GLY A 216 -26.15 -7.54 -9.09
CA GLY A 216 -26.03 -8.09 -7.73
C GLY A 216 -24.96 -9.18 -7.67
N GLN A 217 -25.01 -10.16 -8.57
CA GLN A 217 -24.02 -11.25 -8.64
C GLN A 217 -22.61 -10.70 -8.86
N MET A 218 -22.45 -9.71 -9.75
CA MET A 218 -21.15 -9.09 -10.02
C MET A 218 -20.51 -8.49 -8.77
N LEU A 219 -21.26 -7.66 -8.02
CA LEU A 219 -20.72 -6.90 -6.88
C LEU A 219 -20.54 -7.71 -5.59
N PHE A 220 -21.28 -8.82 -5.43
CA PHE A 220 -21.32 -9.61 -4.19
C PHE A 220 -20.79 -11.05 -4.35
N VAL A 221 -20.51 -11.50 -5.58
CA VAL A 221 -20.06 -12.87 -5.85
C VAL A 221 -18.89 -12.87 -6.84
N GLU A 222 -19.08 -12.36 -8.05
CA GLU A 222 -18.07 -12.50 -9.12
C GLU A 222 -16.81 -11.69 -8.83
N ASN A 223 -16.92 -10.37 -8.59
CA ASN A 223 -15.76 -9.53 -8.29
C ASN A 223 -15.06 -9.95 -6.98
N PRO A 224 -15.77 -10.22 -5.87
CA PRO A 224 -15.16 -10.86 -4.70
C PRO A 224 -14.42 -12.17 -5.00
N GLY A 225 -14.98 -13.03 -5.84
CA GLY A 225 -14.33 -14.26 -6.28
C GLY A 225 -13.09 -14.00 -7.14
N MET A 226 -13.13 -12.97 -8.00
CA MET A 226 -11.99 -12.52 -8.79
C MET A 226 -10.85 -11.98 -7.93
N VAL A 227 -11.15 -11.34 -6.77
CA VAL A 227 -10.12 -10.98 -5.79
C VAL A 227 -9.38 -12.22 -5.32
N ILE A 228 -10.11 -13.25 -4.87
CA ILE A 228 -9.52 -14.51 -4.37
C ILE A 228 -8.73 -15.24 -5.48
N GLN A 229 -9.18 -15.13 -6.73
CA GLN A 229 -8.53 -15.73 -7.91
C GLN A 229 -7.44 -14.84 -8.55
N ASP A 230 -7.12 -13.70 -7.95
CA ASP A 230 -6.13 -12.73 -8.44
C ASP A 230 -6.39 -12.17 -9.87
N CYS A 231 -7.66 -12.11 -10.27
CA CYS A 231 -8.10 -11.62 -11.58
C CYS A 231 -8.38 -10.11 -11.58
N GLU A 232 -8.52 -9.46 -12.74
CA GLU A 232 -8.97 -8.06 -12.79
C GLU A 232 -10.47 -7.96 -12.50
N LEU A 233 -10.89 -6.91 -11.77
CA LEU A 233 -12.31 -6.72 -11.47
C LEU A 233 -13.02 -6.02 -12.61
N MET A 234 -14.33 -6.23 -12.68
CA MET A 234 -15.18 -5.63 -13.72
C MET A 234 -16.20 -4.68 -13.11
N VAL A 235 -16.63 -3.68 -13.88
CA VAL A 235 -17.81 -2.88 -13.56
C VAL A 235 -18.88 -3.03 -14.64
N PRO A 236 -20.15 -3.14 -14.25
CA PRO A 236 -21.24 -3.17 -15.21
C PRO A 236 -21.53 -1.76 -15.73
N LEU A 237 -21.59 -1.60 -17.05
CA LEU A 237 -22.12 -0.40 -17.66
C LEU A 237 -23.61 -0.57 -17.91
N LEU A 238 -24.39 0.32 -17.30
CA LEU A 238 -25.85 0.30 -17.36
C LEU A 238 -26.37 1.25 -18.43
N ASN A 239 -27.42 0.82 -19.14
CA ASN A 239 -28.13 1.66 -20.08
C ASN A 239 -29.15 2.56 -19.34
N LYS A 240 -29.87 3.44 -20.06
CA LYS A 240 -30.90 4.33 -19.47
C LYS A 240 -32.07 3.59 -18.79
N LYS A 241 -32.20 2.28 -19.00
CA LYS A 241 -33.21 1.40 -18.38
C LYS A 241 -32.63 0.58 -17.22
N ASN A 242 -31.40 0.85 -16.79
CA ASN A 242 -30.67 0.11 -15.75
C ASN A 242 -30.35 -1.34 -16.10
N GLU A 243 -30.31 -1.67 -17.39
CA GLU A 243 -29.90 -2.99 -17.86
C GLU A 243 -28.40 -2.95 -18.21
N ILE A 244 -27.66 -4.01 -17.86
CA ILE A 244 -26.26 -4.15 -18.27
C ILE A 244 -26.19 -4.26 -19.79
N PHE A 245 -25.41 -3.39 -20.43
CA PHE A 245 -25.18 -3.47 -21.88
C PHE A 245 -23.70 -3.73 -22.23
N ALA A 246 -22.79 -3.54 -21.28
CA ALA A 246 -21.37 -3.83 -21.44
C ALA A 246 -20.71 -4.04 -20.06
N LEU A 247 -19.56 -4.71 -20.06
CA LEU A 247 -18.67 -4.84 -18.91
C LEU A 247 -17.36 -4.13 -19.23
N VAL A 248 -16.81 -3.44 -18.24
CA VAL A 248 -15.49 -2.80 -18.36
C VAL A 248 -14.57 -3.40 -17.30
N GLY A 249 -13.46 -3.96 -17.75
CA GLY A 249 -12.32 -4.31 -16.91
C GLY A 249 -11.13 -3.43 -17.29
N ILE A 250 -10.32 -3.05 -16.31
CA ILE A 250 -9.14 -2.23 -16.52
C ILE A 250 -7.92 -3.07 -16.19
N SER A 251 -6.97 -3.16 -17.13
CA SER A 251 -5.68 -3.79 -16.90
C SER A 251 -4.58 -2.77 -17.20
N HIS A 252 -3.67 -2.59 -16.25
CA HIS A 252 -2.55 -1.67 -16.38
C HIS A 252 -1.26 -2.46 -16.62
N ASP A 253 -0.62 -2.21 -17.75
CA ASP A 253 0.74 -2.69 -18.01
C ASP A 253 1.76 -1.73 -17.37
N VAL A 254 2.30 -2.15 -16.23
CA VAL A 254 3.35 -1.42 -15.49
C VAL A 254 4.77 -1.76 -15.95
N THR A 255 4.94 -2.63 -16.96
CA THR A 255 6.25 -3.14 -17.41
C THR A 255 7.21 -2.02 -17.81
N ARG A 256 6.71 -1.00 -18.52
CA ARG A 256 7.54 0.13 -18.93
C ARG A 256 8.03 0.95 -17.74
N HIS A 257 7.17 1.15 -16.75
CA HIS A 257 7.51 1.93 -15.57
C HIS A 257 8.62 1.24 -14.76
N HIS A 258 8.48 -0.08 -14.52
CA HIS A 258 9.50 -0.86 -13.81
C HIS A 258 10.85 -0.83 -14.52
N LYS A 259 10.87 -0.90 -15.85
CA LYS A 259 12.12 -0.79 -16.63
C LYS A 259 12.79 0.56 -16.41
N TYR A 260 12.03 1.65 -16.48
CA TYR A 260 12.57 2.99 -16.24
C TYR A 260 13.08 3.18 -14.81
N GLU A 261 12.37 2.66 -13.79
CA GLU A 261 12.86 2.73 -12.41
C GLU A 261 14.16 1.94 -12.21
N GLN A 262 14.27 0.74 -12.78
CA GLN A 262 15.50 -0.05 -12.69
C GLN A 262 16.67 0.66 -13.40
N GLU A 263 16.42 1.24 -14.57
CA GLU A 263 17.42 2.04 -15.29
C GLU A 263 17.84 3.27 -14.46
N LEU A 264 16.87 3.96 -13.85
CA LEU A 264 17.11 5.14 -13.03
C LEU A 264 17.89 4.79 -11.75
N ALA A 265 17.53 3.72 -11.06
CA ALA A 265 18.23 3.23 -9.88
C ALA A 265 19.68 2.87 -10.21
N SER A 266 19.92 2.15 -11.32
CA SER A 266 21.27 1.82 -11.77
C SER A 266 22.07 3.06 -12.17
N ALA A 267 21.44 4.04 -12.81
CA ALA A 267 22.09 5.30 -13.17
C ALA A 267 22.48 6.12 -11.93
N LYS A 268 21.61 6.17 -10.91
CA LYS A 268 21.87 6.82 -9.63
C LYS A 268 23.05 6.17 -8.90
N GLU A 269 23.06 4.84 -8.79
CA GLU A 269 24.14 4.11 -8.11
C GLU A 269 25.50 4.36 -8.80
N LYS A 270 25.53 4.37 -10.15
CA LYS A 270 26.74 4.74 -10.91
C LYS A 270 27.19 6.18 -10.66
N ALA A 271 26.24 7.13 -10.55
CA ALA A 271 26.55 8.52 -10.27
C ALA A 271 27.12 8.69 -8.85
N GLU A 272 26.51 8.06 -7.86
CA GLU A 272 26.96 8.07 -6.46
C GLU A 272 28.37 7.45 -6.32
N GLU A 273 28.63 6.32 -6.98
CA GLU A 273 29.97 5.71 -6.96
C GLU A 273 31.01 6.59 -7.68
N SER A 274 30.66 7.18 -8.82
CA SER A 274 31.54 8.12 -9.54
C SER A 274 31.89 9.33 -8.67
N ASP A 275 30.93 9.91 -7.97
CA ASP A 275 31.16 11.04 -7.06
C ASP A 275 31.99 10.64 -5.85
N ARG A 276 31.79 9.43 -5.30
CA ARG A 276 32.60 8.87 -4.21
C ARG A 276 34.06 8.70 -4.63
N VAL A 277 34.29 8.08 -5.79
CA VAL A 277 35.64 7.88 -6.36
C VAL A 277 36.30 9.23 -6.62
N LYS A 278 35.59 10.19 -7.23
CA LYS A 278 36.10 11.54 -7.48
C LYS A 278 36.48 12.25 -6.20
N SER A 279 35.64 12.17 -5.17
CA SER A 279 35.90 12.82 -3.87
C SER A 279 37.12 12.19 -3.17
N SER A 280 37.23 10.86 -3.18
CA SER A 280 38.40 10.17 -2.63
C SER A 280 39.68 10.52 -3.39
N PHE A 281 39.62 10.58 -4.73
CA PHE A 281 40.76 10.99 -5.56
C PHE A 281 41.21 12.42 -5.21
N LEU A 282 40.30 13.38 -5.16
CA LEU A 282 40.62 14.78 -4.82
C LEU A 282 41.17 14.93 -3.40
N ALA A 283 40.65 14.16 -2.44
CA ALA A 283 41.17 14.15 -1.07
C ALA A 283 42.59 13.61 -1.01
N ASN A 284 42.88 12.51 -1.71
CA ASN A 284 44.21 11.91 -1.78
C ASN A 284 45.20 12.87 -2.47
N MET A 285 44.83 13.45 -3.62
CA MET A 285 45.67 14.45 -4.29
C MET A 285 45.95 15.66 -3.42
N SER A 286 44.95 16.16 -2.68
CA SER A 286 45.15 17.26 -1.74
C SER A 286 46.15 16.90 -0.64
N HIS A 287 46.10 15.65 -0.15
CA HIS A 287 47.03 15.18 0.87
C HIS A 287 48.45 15.02 0.32
N GLU A 288 48.60 14.46 -0.88
CA GLU A 288 49.91 14.27 -1.53
C GLU A 288 50.56 15.60 -1.95
N ILE A 289 49.78 16.63 -2.25
CA ILE A 289 50.30 17.98 -2.50
C ILE A 289 50.64 18.68 -1.19
N ARG A 290 49.77 18.59 -0.17
CA ARG A 290 49.93 19.33 1.09
C ARG A 290 51.17 18.92 1.87
N THR A 291 51.49 17.64 1.95
CA THR A 291 52.66 17.14 2.70
C THR A 291 53.98 17.78 2.25
N PRO A 292 54.42 17.63 0.99
CA PRO A 292 55.67 18.25 0.51
C PRO A 292 55.59 19.77 0.51
N MET A 293 54.43 20.37 0.22
CA MET A 293 54.27 21.83 0.23
C MET A 293 54.40 22.43 1.64
N ASN A 294 53.83 21.78 2.66
CA ASN A 294 54.01 22.18 4.06
C ASN A 294 55.47 22.04 4.50
N SER A 295 56.17 20.99 4.05
CA SER A 295 57.60 20.82 4.30
C SER A 295 58.42 21.94 3.65
N ILE A 296 58.15 22.30 2.39
CA ILE A 296 58.84 23.41 1.69
C ILE A 296 58.63 24.73 2.43
N ILE A 297 57.41 25.05 2.84
CA ILE A 297 57.10 26.28 3.58
C ILE A 297 57.84 26.29 4.92
N GLY A 298 57.73 25.20 5.71
CA GLY A 298 58.38 25.12 7.02
C GLY A 298 59.91 25.22 6.95
N PHE A 299 60.54 24.57 5.97
CA PHE A 299 61.99 24.71 5.73
C PHE A 299 62.37 26.10 5.24
N SER A 300 61.52 26.75 4.43
CA SER A 300 61.75 28.13 3.98
C SER A 300 61.70 29.12 5.14
N ASP A 301 60.76 28.94 6.09
CA ASP A 301 60.67 29.76 7.30
C ASP A 301 61.91 29.59 8.19
N LEU A 302 62.45 28.36 8.31
CA LEU A 302 63.67 28.09 9.08
C LEU A 302 64.91 28.80 8.52
N LEU A 303 65.01 29.01 7.21
CA LEU A 303 66.14 29.75 6.59
C LEU A 303 66.25 31.21 7.05
N ALA A 304 65.19 31.77 7.64
CA ALA A 304 65.18 33.13 8.18
C ALA A 304 65.92 33.25 9.52
N ASP A 305 66.28 32.14 10.17
CA ASP A 305 67.00 32.14 11.44
C ASP A 305 68.47 32.56 11.27
N SER A 306 68.90 33.56 12.05
CA SER A 306 70.24 34.13 12.02
C SER A 306 71.33 33.24 12.64
N ASP A 307 70.95 32.23 13.43
CA ASP A 307 71.88 31.38 14.18
C ASP A 307 72.29 30.09 13.43
N LEU A 308 71.81 29.89 12.20
CA LEU A 308 72.12 28.73 11.37
C LEU A 308 73.54 28.77 10.77
N THR A 309 74.23 27.62 10.82
CA THR A 309 75.52 27.44 10.13
C THR A 309 75.34 27.32 8.62
N ILE A 310 76.44 27.48 7.87
CA ILE A 310 76.44 27.34 6.40
C ILE A 310 76.00 25.92 5.99
N ASP A 311 76.51 24.88 6.68
CA ASP A 311 76.18 23.49 6.37
C ASP A 311 74.68 23.19 6.64
N GLN A 312 74.12 23.73 7.73
CA GLN A 312 72.69 23.60 8.03
C GLN A 312 71.81 24.31 7.00
N ARG A 313 72.24 25.47 6.49
CA ARG A 313 71.53 26.17 5.40
C ARG A 313 71.52 25.35 4.11
N ILE A 314 72.63 24.68 3.78
CA ILE A 314 72.73 23.82 2.59
C ILE A 314 71.78 22.62 2.71
N GLU A 315 71.77 21.92 3.85
CA GLU A 315 70.84 20.80 4.06
C GLU A 315 69.36 21.20 3.95
N ILE A 316 68.99 22.38 4.48
CA ILE A 316 67.62 22.89 4.38
C ILE A 316 67.25 23.21 2.92
N ILE A 317 68.18 23.79 2.13
CA ILE A 317 67.98 24.04 0.70
C ILE A 317 67.80 22.72 -0.07
N ASP A 318 68.60 21.70 0.22
CA ASP A 318 68.48 20.38 -0.41
C ASP A 318 67.13 19.72 -0.08
N MET A 319 66.64 19.85 1.16
CA MET A 319 65.31 19.35 1.55
C MET A 319 64.18 20.08 0.83
N ILE A 320 64.28 21.41 0.61
CA ILE A 320 63.30 22.17 -0.17
C ILE A 320 63.29 21.70 -1.63
N GLN A 321 64.47 21.54 -2.25
CA GLN A 321 64.57 21.08 -3.65
C GLN A 321 64.03 19.67 -3.82
N SER A 322 64.35 18.75 -2.89
CA SER A 322 63.86 17.36 -2.91
C SER A 322 62.34 17.28 -2.79
N ASN A 323 61.74 18.02 -1.85
CA ASN A 323 60.27 18.07 -1.71
C ASN A 323 59.61 18.78 -2.90
N GLY A 324 60.28 19.78 -3.50
CA GLY A 324 59.84 20.45 -4.73
C GLY A 324 59.79 19.50 -5.91
N HIS A 325 60.78 18.62 -6.08
CA HIS A 325 60.77 17.58 -7.11
C HIS A 325 59.69 16.52 -6.92
N THR A 326 59.21 16.31 -5.68
CA THR A 326 58.11 15.38 -5.40
C THR A 326 56.75 15.91 -5.89
N LEU A 327 56.64 17.22 -6.18
CA LEU A 327 55.41 17.88 -6.61
C LEU A 327 55.25 17.97 -8.16
N ILE A 328 56.25 17.58 -8.93
CA ILE A 328 56.35 17.80 -10.40
C ILE A 328 56.49 16.46 -11.10
#